data_AF-A0A522C5A4-F1
#
_entry.id   AF-A0A522C5A4-F1
#
_cell.length_a   1.000
_cell.length_b   1.000
_cell.length_c   1.000
_cell.angle_alpha   90.00
_cell.angle_beta   90.00
_cell.angle_gamma   90.00
#
_symmetry.space_group_name_H-M   'P 1'
#
loop_
_entity.id
_entity.type
_entity.pdbx_description
1 polymer ?
#
loop_
_entity_poly.entity_id
_entity_poly.type
_entity_poly.pdbx_seq_one_letter_code
_entity_poly.pdbx_strand_id
1 'polypeptide(L)'
;MSTNYRVDANYRFIAAYQEVNTRIAQRQQALGLYVTLVVSLLAALVALKPGDHGGNVPIEWLVAGFPVASMCLAFLNYKTERTITNLREFLSTLERLGEAHLELPSYNTDPRWAMGANRARRFHDFAAAILVAGGNAVGLGAAIKIYPRVTESPAVLWLSAIVALVSLAALLMIPTWSYKPSATE
;
A
#
# COMPACT_ATOMS: atom_id res chain seq x y z
N MET A 1 -0.01 -45.02 -4.30
CA MET A 1 0.84 -43.98 -3.69
C MET A 1 0.48 -42.56 -4.21
N SER A 2 -0.79 -42.28 -4.56
CA SER A 2 -1.20 -40.97 -5.15
C SER A 2 -2.12 -40.12 -4.25
N THR A 3 -2.84 -40.74 -3.31
CA THR A 3 -3.80 -40.04 -2.44
C THR A 3 -3.13 -39.09 -1.46
N ASN A 4 -2.02 -39.50 -0.83
CA ASN A 4 -1.29 -38.65 0.12
C ASN A 4 -0.69 -37.39 -0.53
N TYR A 5 -0.17 -37.50 -1.76
CA TYR A 5 0.36 -36.34 -2.49
C TYR A 5 -0.75 -35.35 -2.88
N ARG A 6 -1.93 -35.85 -3.29
CA ARG A 6 -3.10 -35.00 -3.58
C ARG A 6 -3.61 -34.28 -2.32
N VAL A 7 -3.63 -34.96 -1.18
CA VAL A 7 -4.05 -34.39 0.11
C VAL A 7 -3.06 -33.32 0.56
N ASP A 8 -1.75 -33.56 0.48
CA ASP A 8 -0.70 -32.57 0.80
C ASP A 8 -0.77 -31.33 -0.12
N ALA A 9 -0.98 -31.52 -1.43
CA ALA A 9 -1.17 -30.41 -2.37
C ALA A 9 -2.39 -29.55 -2.02
N ASN A 10 -3.50 -30.18 -1.62
CA ASN A 10 -4.71 -29.46 -1.21
C ASN A 10 -4.51 -28.67 0.09
N TYR A 11 -3.81 -29.24 1.09
CA TYR A 11 -3.47 -28.50 2.32
C TYR A 11 -2.57 -27.29 2.03
N ARG A 12 -1.55 -27.45 1.18
CA ARG A 12 -0.66 -26.35 0.76
C ARG A 12 -1.43 -25.26 0.01
N PHE A 13 -2.38 -25.66 -0.84
CA PHE A 13 -3.26 -24.74 -1.56
C PHE A 13 -4.14 -23.91 -0.63
N ILE A 14 -4.83 -24.57 0.32
CA ILE A 14 -5.68 -23.89 1.30
C ILE A 14 -4.86 -22.93 2.16
N ALA A 15 -3.70 -23.36 2.67
CA ALA A 15 -2.82 -22.54 3.48
C ALA A 15 -2.33 -21.30 2.71
N ALA A 16 -1.91 -21.47 1.45
CA ALA A 16 -1.49 -20.35 0.61
C ALA A 16 -2.63 -19.37 0.31
N TYR A 17 -3.87 -19.84 0.10
CA TYR A 17 -5.02 -18.96 -0.06
C TYR A 17 -5.38 -18.17 1.21
N GLN A 18 -5.32 -18.81 2.38
CA GLN A 18 -5.52 -18.13 3.66
C GLN A 18 -4.46 -17.05 3.88
N GLU A 19 -3.22 -17.33 3.51
CA GLU A 19 -2.14 -16.36 3.55
C GLU A 19 -2.42 -15.18 2.59
N VAL A 20 -2.83 -15.43 1.35
CA VAL A 20 -3.22 -14.37 0.40
C VAL A 20 -4.32 -13.47 0.98
N ASN A 21 -5.37 -14.06 1.54
CA ASN A 21 -6.46 -13.31 2.16
C ASN A 21 -5.97 -12.46 3.34
N THR A 22 -5.08 -13.00 4.16
CA THR A 22 -4.45 -12.28 5.28
C THR A 22 -3.64 -11.09 4.76
N ARG A 23 -2.87 -11.26 3.69
CA ARG A 23 -2.10 -10.17 3.07
C ARG A 23 -2.99 -9.10 2.48
N ILE A 24 -4.10 -9.46 1.84
CA ILE A 24 -5.09 -8.49 1.34
C ILE A 24 -5.68 -7.67 2.50
N ALA A 25 -6.06 -8.32 3.60
CA ALA A 25 -6.58 -7.64 4.79
C ALA A 25 -5.55 -6.70 5.42
N GLN A 26 -4.27 -7.10 5.46
CA GLN A 26 -3.18 -6.26 5.95
C GLN A 26 -2.99 -4.97 5.14
N ARG A 27 -3.27 -4.96 3.82
CA ARG A 27 -3.26 -3.71 3.02
C ARG A 27 -4.32 -2.72 3.51
N GLN A 28 -5.51 -3.21 3.83
CA GLN A 28 -6.58 -2.37 4.37
C GLN A 28 -6.24 -1.83 5.77
N GLN A 29 -5.60 -2.65 6.61
CA GLN A 29 -5.08 -2.20 7.91
C GLN A 29 -4.00 -1.13 7.76
N ALA A 30 -3.07 -1.29 6.80
CA ALA A 30 -2.04 -0.29 6.52
C ALA A 30 -2.64 1.06 6.09
N LEU A 31 -3.69 1.04 5.27
CA LEU A 31 -4.43 2.25 4.90
C LEU A 31 -5.09 2.91 6.12
N GLY A 32 -5.69 2.12 7.02
CA GLY A 32 -6.25 2.62 8.27
C GLY A 32 -5.19 3.27 9.17
N LEU A 33 -4.02 2.65 9.32
CA LEU A 33 -2.90 3.22 10.07
C LEU A 33 -2.44 4.56 9.48
N TYR A 34 -2.35 4.65 8.15
CA TYR A 34 -2.02 5.90 7.47
C TYR A 34 -3.02 7.01 7.79
N VAL A 35 -4.33 6.73 7.65
CA VAL A 35 -5.38 7.72 7.92
C VAL A 35 -5.30 8.20 9.37
N THR A 36 -5.16 7.28 10.33
CA THR A 36 -5.01 7.62 11.75
C THR A 36 -3.80 8.52 11.98
N LEU A 37 -2.62 8.16 11.44
CA LEU A 37 -1.40 8.96 11.59
C LEU A 37 -1.57 10.37 11.01
N VAL A 38 -2.13 10.50 9.81
CA VAL A 38 -2.35 11.80 9.16
C VAL A 38 -3.31 12.66 9.97
N VAL A 39 -4.42 12.10 10.45
CA VAL A 39 -5.38 12.83 11.29
C VAL A 39 -4.73 13.25 12.62
N SER A 40 -3.95 12.38 13.25
CA SER A 40 -3.22 12.72 14.49
C SER A 40 -2.18 13.82 14.27
N LEU A 41 -1.44 13.79 13.16
CA LEU A 41 -0.49 14.84 12.80
C LEU A 41 -1.19 16.17 12.55
N LEU A 42 -2.34 16.17 11.85
CA LEU A 42 -3.16 17.37 11.66
C LEU A 42 -3.68 17.92 12.99
N ALA A 43 -4.20 17.04 13.86
CA ALA A 43 -4.67 17.43 15.18
C ALA A 43 -3.55 18.07 16.01
N ALA A 44 -2.35 17.48 16.01
CA ALA A 44 -1.17 18.04 16.66
C ALA A 44 -0.79 19.41 16.09
N LEU A 45 -0.84 19.56 14.75
CA LEU A 45 -0.50 20.82 14.07
C LEU A 45 -1.49 21.94 14.44
N VAL A 46 -2.77 21.62 14.60
CA VAL A 46 -3.79 22.57 15.05
C VAL A 46 -3.66 22.87 16.55
N ALA A 47 -3.42 21.85 17.37
CA ALA A 47 -3.30 22.00 18.83
C ALA A 47 -2.09 22.82 19.25
N LEU A 48 -0.99 22.75 18.50
CA LEU A 48 0.24 23.47 18.76
C LEU A 48 0.23 24.90 18.18
N LYS A 49 -0.90 25.38 17.65
CA LYS A 49 -1.01 26.70 17.01
C LYS A 49 -0.42 27.77 17.92
N PRO A 50 0.36 28.74 17.41
CA PRO A 50 0.96 29.76 18.25
C PRO A 50 -0.14 30.57 18.94
N GLY A 51 -0.21 30.50 20.27
CA GLY A 51 -0.89 31.46 21.11
C GLY A 51 0.09 32.52 21.60
N ASP A 52 -0.41 33.52 22.35
CA ASP A 52 0.35 34.66 22.91
C ASP A 52 1.55 34.27 23.82
N HIS A 53 1.82 32.98 24.02
CA HIS A 53 2.90 32.46 24.85
C HIS A 53 3.86 31.66 23.97
N GLY A 54 4.84 32.38 23.42
CA GLY A 54 5.79 31.94 22.39
C GLY A 54 6.81 30.90 22.87
N GLY A 55 6.40 29.63 22.89
CA GLY A 55 7.33 28.50 22.89
C GLY A 55 7.78 28.16 21.47
N ASN A 56 9.08 27.90 21.28
CA ASN A 56 9.63 27.49 19.99
C ASN A 56 9.26 26.01 19.70
N VAL A 57 8.05 25.78 19.18
CA VAL A 57 7.58 24.42 18.86
C VAL A 57 8.30 23.89 17.61
N PRO A 58 8.79 22.63 17.59
CA PRO A 58 9.48 22.04 16.44
C PRO A 58 8.52 21.63 15.31
N ILE A 59 7.93 22.61 14.62
CA ILE A 59 6.94 22.35 13.55
C ILE A 59 7.58 21.64 12.34
N GLU A 60 8.86 21.89 12.08
CA GLU A 60 9.58 21.32 10.94
C GLU A 60 9.55 19.79 10.98
N TRP A 61 9.68 19.21 12.17
CA TRP A 61 9.60 17.77 12.41
C TRP A 61 8.17 17.23 12.25
N LEU A 62 7.18 18.01 12.65
CA LEU A 62 5.77 17.65 12.50
C LEU A 62 5.35 17.62 11.02
N VAL A 63 5.81 18.60 10.24
CA VAL A 63 5.58 18.67 8.79
C VAL A 63 6.21 17.48 8.08
N ALA A 64 7.44 17.11 8.45
CA ALA A 64 8.10 15.93 7.91
C ALA A 64 7.37 14.61 8.24
N GLY A 65 6.51 14.58 9.27
CA GLY A 65 5.71 13.41 9.62
C GLY A 65 4.74 12.97 8.52
N PHE A 66 4.14 13.89 7.76
CA PHE A 66 3.20 13.60 6.67
C PHE A 66 3.81 12.77 5.53
N PRO A 67 4.93 13.20 4.92
CA PRO A 67 5.59 12.42 3.87
C PRO A 67 6.20 11.13 4.40
N VAL A 68 6.67 11.10 5.66
CA VAL A 68 7.15 9.85 6.30
C VAL A 68 6.03 8.83 6.45
N ALA A 69 4.84 9.23 6.90
CA ALA A 69 3.67 8.36 6.97
C ALA A 69 3.28 7.82 5.58
N SER A 70 3.39 8.67 4.56
CA SER A 70 3.11 8.31 3.15
C SER A 70 4.11 7.29 2.62
N MET A 71 5.40 7.47 2.92
CA MET A 71 6.46 6.53 2.54
C MET A 71 6.28 5.18 3.25
N CYS A 72 5.89 5.20 4.52
CA CYS A 72 5.56 3.99 5.27
C CYS A 72 4.42 3.20 4.61
N LEU A 73 3.32 3.90 4.24
CA LEU A 73 2.22 3.29 3.50
C LEU A 73 2.69 2.70 2.17
N ALA A 74 3.55 3.40 1.43
CA ALA A 74 4.11 2.90 0.18
C ALA A 74 4.92 1.61 0.37
N PHE A 75 5.79 1.57 1.39
CA PHE A 75 6.57 0.37 1.70
C PHE A 75 5.70 -0.82 2.13
N LEU A 76 4.70 -0.58 2.99
CA LEU A 76 3.79 -1.64 3.43
C LEU A 76 3.00 -2.22 2.24
N ASN A 77 2.51 -1.37 1.35
CA ASN A 77 1.84 -1.81 0.13
C ASN A 77 2.78 -2.56 -0.82
N TYR A 78 4.00 -2.07 -1.01
CA TYR A 78 4.99 -2.72 -1.87
C TYR A 78 5.34 -4.13 -1.36
N LYS A 79 5.67 -4.25 -0.06
CA LYS A 79 5.94 -5.55 0.58
C LYS A 79 4.79 -6.51 0.35
N THR A 80 3.57 -6.04 0.61
CA THR A 80 2.38 -6.89 0.55
C THR A 80 2.08 -7.33 -0.88
N GLU A 81 2.21 -6.45 -1.87
CA GLU A 81 2.02 -6.77 -3.28
C GLU A 81 3.03 -7.81 -3.76
N ARG A 82 4.30 -7.69 -3.36
CA ARG A 82 5.35 -8.69 -3.67
C ARG A 82 5.02 -10.04 -3.07
N THR A 83 4.60 -10.09 -1.80
CA THR A 83 4.18 -11.34 -1.15
C THR A 83 2.98 -11.96 -1.84
N ILE A 84 1.94 -11.19 -2.15
CA ILE A 84 0.76 -11.70 -2.84
C ILE A 84 1.11 -12.23 -4.23
N THR A 85 1.98 -11.53 -4.97
CA THR A 85 2.41 -11.96 -6.30
C THR A 85 3.12 -13.31 -6.24
N ASN A 86 4.06 -13.48 -5.31
CA ASN A 86 4.75 -14.75 -5.09
C ASN A 86 3.80 -15.89 -4.70
N LEU A 87 2.83 -15.61 -3.80
CA LEU A 87 1.83 -16.60 -3.40
C LEU A 87 0.91 -17.00 -4.56
N ARG A 88 0.52 -16.06 -5.41
CA ARG A 88 -0.32 -16.34 -6.59
C ARG A 88 0.41 -17.15 -7.65
N GLU A 89 1.71 -16.96 -7.79
CA GLU A 89 2.56 -17.78 -8.65
C GLU A 89 2.69 -19.22 -8.11
N PHE A 90 2.88 -19.37 -6.80
CA PHE A 90 2.83 -20.67 -6.13
C PHE A 90 1.47 -21.37 -6.31
N LEU A 91 0.36 -20.65 -6.11
CA LEU A 91 -0.99 -21.17 -6.31
C LEU A 91 -1.24 -21.57 -7.77
N SER A 92 -0.79 -20.77 -8.73
CA SER A 92 -0.82 -21.12 -10.16
C SER A 92 -0.07 -22.43 -10.44
N THR A 93 1.10 -22.60 -9.83
CA THR A 93 1.88 -23.83 -9.98
C THR A 93 1.13 -25.05 -9.43
N LEU A 94 0.46 -24.90 -8.28
CA LEU A 94 -0.40 -25.95 -7.73
C LEU A 94 -1.62 -26.26 -8.61
N GLU A 95 -2.26 -25.24 -9.19
CA GLU A 95 -3.43 -25.40 -10.07
C GLU A 95 -3.08 -26.11 -11.40
N ARG A 96 -1.83 -26.05 -11.83
CA ARG A 96 -1.33 -26.77 -13.01
C ARG A 96 -0.91 -28.22 -12.74
N LEU A 97 -0.87 -28.67 -11.49
CA LEU A 97 -0.47 -30.04 -11.15
C LEU A 97 -1.42 -31.06 -11.81
N GLY A 98 -0.82 -31.98 -12.57
CA GLY A 98 -1.58 -33.01 -13.30
C GLY A 98 -2.53 -32.42 -14.35
N GLU A 99 -2.20 -31.25 -14.92
CA GLU A 99 -2.98 -30.55 -15.94
C GLU A 99 -4.41 -30.19 -15.49
N ALA A 100 -4.67 -30.15 -14.18
CA ALA A 100 -6.01 -29.92 -13.63
C ALA A 100 -6.66 -28.61 -14.12
N HIS A 101 -5.86 -27.57 -14.39
CA HIS A 101 -6.32 -26.30 -14.98
C HIS A 101 -6.96 -26.40 -16.38
N LEU A 102 -6.78 -27.52 -17.10
CA LEU A 102 -7.43 -27.79 -18.39
C LEU A 102 -8.84 -28.38 -18.22
N GLU A 103 -9.06 -29.14 -17.15
CA GLU A 103 -10.33 -29.81 -16.86
C GLU A 103 -11.24 -28.98 -15.94
N LEU A 104 -10.62 -28.19 -15.04
CA LEU A 104 -11.30 -27.40 -14.02
C LEU A 104 -10.98 -25.92 -14.16
N PRO A 105 -11.93 -25.02 -13.87
CA PRO A 105 -11.67 -23.59 -13.83
C PRO A 105 -10.57 -23.26 -12.83
N SER A 106 -9.51 -22.59 -13.29
CA SER A 106 -8.41 -22.13 -12.44
C SER A 106 -8.48 -20.62 -12.24
N TYR A 107 -8.38 -20.19 -10.97
CA TYR A 107 -8.45 -18.78 -10.61
C TYR A 107 -7.15 -18.01 -10.91
N ASN A 108 -6.00 -18.68 -10.83
CA ASN A 108 -4.69 -18.05 -11.02
C ASN A 108 -4.06 -18.30 -12.39
N THR A 109 -4.51 -19.28 -13.17
CA THR A 109 -4.01 -19.51 -14.53
C THR A 109 -4.90 -18.89 -15.60
N ASP A 110 -6.22 -18.81 -15.40
CA ASP A 110 -7.13 -18.20 -16.37
C ASP A 110 -7.03 -16.66 -16.33
N PRO A 111 -6.68 -16.00 -17.46
CA PRO A 111 -6.61 -14.55 -17.54
C PRO A 111 -7.91 -13.82 -17.17
N ARG A 112 -9.08 -14.42 -17.43
CA ARG A 112 -10.38 -13.81 -17.14
C ARG A 112 -10.54 -13.50 -15.66
N TRP A 113 -10.16 -14.45 -14.81
CA TRP A 113 -10.24 -14.32 -13.35
C TRP A 113 -9.04 -13.57 -12.78
N ALA A 114 -7.82 -13.95 -13.19
CA ALA A 114 -6.59 -13.37 -12.65
C ALA A 114 -6.46 -11.87 -12.96
N MET A 115 -6.73 -11.46 -14.21
CA MET A 115 -6.66 -10.03 -14.58
C MET A 115 -7.81 -9.22 -14.01
N GLY A 116 -9.02 -9.80 -13.94
CA GLY A 116 -10.17 -9.16 -13.29
C GLY A 116 -9.88 -8.81 -11.83
N ALA A 117 -9.31 -9.78 -11.10
CA ALA A 117 -8.87 -9.57 -9.71
C ALA A 117 -7.78 -8.51 -9.58
N ASN A 118 -6.80 -8.46 -10.50
CA ASN A 118 -5.79 -7.40 -10.53
C ASN A 118 -6.42 -6.02 -10.72
N ARG A 119 -7.38 -5.90 -11.64
CA ARG A 119 -8.06 -4.63 -11.93
C ARG A 119 -8.87 -4.15 -10.74
N ALA A 120 -9.56 -5.05 -10.03
CA ALA A 120 -10.28 -4.71 -8.81
C ALA A 120 -9.33 -4.19 -7.71
N ARG A 121 -8.16 -4.81 -7.54
CA ARG A 121 -7.15 -4.38 -6.56
C ARG A 121 -6.63 -2.97 -6.80
N ARG A 122 -6.55 -2.51 -8.06
CA ARG A 122 -6.13 -1.14 -8.40
C ARG A 122 -6.98 -0.05 -7.76
N PHE A 123 -8.24 -0.30 -7.43
CA PHE A 123 -9.06 0.70 -6.76
C PHE A 123 -8.55 1.02 -5.36
N HIS A 124 -7.98 0.04 -4.65
CA HIS A 124 -7.32 0.29 -3.37
C HIS A 124 -6.07 1.17 -3.56
N ASP A 125 -5.28 0.92 -4.61
CA ASP A 125 -4.10 1.73 -4.92
C ASP A 125 -4.47 3.18 -5.27
N PHE A 126 -5.55 3.39 -6.03
CA PHE A 126 -6.07 4.73 -6.30
C PHE A 126 -6.57 5.42 -5.03
N ALA A 127 -7.28 4.72 -4.15
CA ALA A 127 -7.70 5.27 -2.87
C ALA A 127 -6.48 5.70 -2.02
N ALA A 128 -5.45 4.85 -1.93
CA ALA A 128 -4.20 5.17 -1.25
C ALA A 128 -3.49 6.39 -1.86
N ALA A 129 -3.41 6.46 -3.19
CA ALA A 129 -2.79 7.58 -3.90
C ALA A 129 -3.53 8.91 -3.65
N ILE A 130 -4.86 8.90 -3.72
CA ILE A 130 -5.69 10.09 -3.44
C ILE A 130 -5.50 10.53 -1.98
N LEU A 131 -5.51 9.58 -1.04
CA LEU A 131 -5.30 9.88 0.38
C LEU A 131 -3.90 10.44 0.65
N VAL A 132 -2.85 9.92 -0.01
CA VAL A 132 -1.49 10.45 0.09
C VAL A 132 -1.39 11.86 -0.49
N ALA A 133 -1.94 12.09 -1.68
CA ALA A 133 -1.94 13.42 -2.28
C ALA A 133 -2.69 14.42 -1.39
N GLY A 134 -3.90 14.08 -0.95
CA GLY A 134 -4.72 14.93 -0.08
C GLY A 134 -4.10 15.16 1.29
N GLY A 135 -3.61 14.11 1.95
CA GLY A 135 -3.01 14.19 3.28
C GLY A 135 -1.77 15.09 3.33
N ASN A 136 -0.87 14.97 2.34
CA ASN A 136 0.29 15.85 2.25
C ASN A 136 -0.09 17.28 1.84
N ALA A 137 -1.04 17.46 0.91
CA ALA A 137 -1.50 18.79 0.51
C ALA A 137 -2.13 19.54 1.69
N VAL A 138 -3.00 18.88 2.46
CA VAL A 138 -3.63 19.46 3.66
C VAL A 138 -2.58 19.70 4.74
N GLY A 139 -1.67 18.76 4.99
CA GLY A 139 -0.60 18.91 5.99
C GLY A 139 0.33 20.10 5.70
N LEU A 140 0.83 20.21 4.46
CA LEU A 140 1.67 21.32 4.03
C LEU A 140 0.91 22.65 4.00
N GLY A 141 -0.33 22.65 3.49
CA GLY A 141 -1.17 23.85 3.46
C GLY A 141 -1.51 24.38 4.85
N ALA A 142 -1.82 23.47 5.80
CA ALA A 142 -2.05 23.83 7.18
C ALA A 142 -0.77 24.38 7.84
N ALA A 143 0.39 23.76 7.58
CA ALA A 143 1.67 24.22 8.10
C ALA A 143 2.01 25.65 7.65
N ILE A 144 1.89 25.94 6.35
CA ILE A 144 2.18 27.27 5.78
C ILE A 144 1.21 28.33 6.34
N LYS A 145 -0.08 27.98 6.48
CA LYS A 145 -1.11 28.92 6.94
C LYS A 145 -1.02 29.20 8.45
N ILE A 146 -0.72 28.19 9.26
CA ILE A 146 -0.69 28.30 10.73
C ILE A 146 0.68 28.79 11.21
N TYR A 147 1.76 28.45 10.50
CA TYR A 147 3.14 28.79 10.86
C TYR A 147 3.90 29.37 9.66
N PRO A 148 3.72 30.67 9.36
CA PRO A 148 4.40 31.32 8.24
C PRO A 148 5.92 31.15 8.27
N ARG A 149 6.55 31.10 9.45
CA ARG A 149 7.99 30.85 9.63
C ARG A 149 8.52 29.59 8.94
N VAL A 150 7.66 28.59 8.68
CA VAL A 150 8.07 27.39 7.92
C VAL A 150 8.55 27.74 6.51
N THR A 151 8.09 28.85 5.93
CA THR A 151 8.57 29.31 4.62
C THR A 151 10.01 29.83 4.67
N GLU A 152 10.53 30.18 5.86
CA GLU A 152 11.93 30.54 6.06
C GLU A 152 12.86 29.32 6.02
N SER A 153 12.29 28.11 6.15
CA SER A 153 12.99 26.83 6.02
C SER A 153 12.57 26.08 4.73
N PRO A 154 12.88 26.62 3.53
CA PRO A 154 12.40 26.06 2.27
C PRO A 154 12.89 24.63 2.04
N ALA A 155 14.04 24.25 2.60
CA ALA A 155 14.57 22.89 2.51
C ALA A 155 13.61 21.84 3.09
N VAL A 156 12.95 22.11 4.21
CA VAL A 156 12.01 21.18 4.85
C VAL A 156 10.75 21.01 3.99
N LEU A 157 10.24 22.10 3.43
CA LEU A 157 9.08 22.08 2.55
C LEU A 157 9.36 21.32 1.25
N TRP A 158 10.49 21.61 0.60
CA TRP A 158 10.90 20.93 -0.63
C TRP A 158 11.18 19.45 -0.40
N LEU A 159 11.91 19.10 0.66
CA LEU A 159 12.17 17.71 1.00
C LEU A 159 10.85 16.97 1.27
N SER A 160 9.94 17.58 2.02
CA SER A 160 8.63 16.99 2.31
C SER A 160 7.81 16.78 1.06
N ALA A 161 7.78 17.78 0.16
CA ALA A 161 7.08 17.68 -1.12
C ALA A 161 7.69 16.59 -2.01
N ILE A 162 9.02 16.52 -2.11
CA ILE A 162 9.72 15.49 -2.91
C ILE A 162 9.41 14.10 -2.36
N VAL A 163 9.52 13.88 -1.05
CA VAL A 163 9.25 12.56 -0.45
C VAL A 163 7.77 12.18 -0.63
N ALA A 164 6.85 13.14 -0.51
CA ALA A 164 5.43 12.89 -0.79
C ALA A 164 5.20 12.49 -2.26
N LEU A 165 5.84 13.17 -3.21
CA LEU A 165 5.75 12.86 -4.64
C LEU A 165 6.36 11.49 -4.96
N VAL A 166 7.50 11.16 -4.37
CA VAL A 166 8.12 9.82 -4.52
C VAL A 166 7.20 8.74 -3.96
N SER A 167 6.61 8.97 -2.78
CA SER A 167 5.66 8.03 -2.17
C SER A 167 4.42 7.82 -3.05
N LEU A 168 3.88 8.91 -3.61
CA LEU A 168 2.75 8.87 -4.53
C LEU A 168 3.09 8.11 -5.81
N ALA A 169 4.22 8.41 -6.43
CA ALA A 169 4.70 7.70 -7.61
C ALA A 169 4.89 6.20 -7.32
N ALA A 170 5.48 5.86 -6.17
CA ALA A 170 5.64 4.48 -5.74
C ALA A 170 4.28 3.77 -5.63
N LEU A 171 3.28 4.38 -4.99
CA LEU A 171 1.93 3.81 -4.88
C LEU A 171 1.27 3.57 -6.25
N LEU A 172 1.47 4.47 -7.21
CA LEU A 172 0.94 4.31 -8.57
C LEU A 172 1.71 3.26 -9.39
N MET A 173 2.97 3.00 -9.07
CA MET A 173 3.82 2.02 -9.75
C MET A 173 3.67 0.60 -9.18
N ILE A 174 3.39 0.43 -7.89
CA ILE A 174 3.22 -0.88 -7.23
C ILE A 174 2.30 -1.85 -8.02
N PRO A 175 1.14 -1.43 -8.56
CA PRO A 175 0.25 -2.32 -9.30
C PRO A 175 0.85 -2.88 -10.60
N THR A 176 1.89 -2.26 -11.14
CA THR A 176 2.55 -2.72 -12.37
C THR A 176 3.33 -4.01 -12.16
N TRP A 177 3.69 -4.31 -10.91
CA TRP A 177 4.37 -5.54 -10.49
C TRP A 177 3.41 -6.64 -10.03
N SER A 178 2.10 -6.47 -10.26
CA SER A 178 1.10 -7.49 -9.94
C SER A 178 1.29 -8.75 -10.77
N TYR A 179 0.93 -9.89 -10.17
CA TYR A 179 0.95 -11.21 -10.81
C TYR A 179 0.25 -11.22 -12.17
N LYS A 180 0.93 -11.72 -13.21
CA LYS A 180 0.35 -11.97 -14.53
C LYS A 180 0.42 -13.49 -14.77
N PRO A 181 -0.68 -14.15 -15.15
CA PRO A 181 -0.61 -15.56 -15.53
C PRO A 181 0.35 -15.70 -16.71
N SER A 182 1.31 -16.64 -16.60
CA SER A 182 2.12 -17.01 -17.74
C SER A 182 1.19 -17.59 -18.81
N ALA A 183 1.15 -16.96 -19.99
CA ALA A 183 0.57 -17.58 -21.16
C ALA A 183 1.27 -18.94 -21.32
N THR A 184 0.46 -19.98 -21.31
CA THR A 184 0.86 -21.36 -21.53
C THR A 184 1.71 -21.46 -22.79
N GLU A 185 2.97 -21.87 -22.64
CA GLU A 185 3.53 -22.94 -23.47
C GLU A 185 2.95 -24.27 -23.00
#